data_AF-A0A4Q7PDR8-F1
#
_entry.id   AF-A0A4Q7PDR8-F1
#
_cell.length_a   1.000
_cell.length_b   1.000
_cell.length_c   1.000
_cell.angle_alpha   90.00
_cell.angle_beta   90.00
_cell.angle_gamma   90.00
#
_symmetry.space_group_name_H-M   'P 1'
#
loop_
_entity.id
_entity.type
_entity.pdbx_description
1 polymer ?
#
loop_
_entity_poly.entity_id
_entity_poly.type
_entity_poly.pdbx_seq_one_letter_code
_entity_poly.pdbx_strand_id
1 'polypeptide(L)'
;MTVQNIFNEIWKLSNFYQEPKAYSKLVDLTQELIKIYDQQGRIETNPFEPAKHRTLEIPKDKINQELKNRVCLITGGIGAVGNRLFEDLILFDLKEIILLDKRIEKNSVEYIQRKKIIKVNCDIRNKKKLEKIFKELQPEIVFHTAAVRDPGYAELHIQETIQTNILGTWNLVNICEKTLSVQKFIFSSTGKASRYITEEVYAASKKICEHILDTFARVGRVKYGMVRFTHIFCNSLMNKELEEFAKSGSALKIHSPGKFVTAQNLREASYLMLSALLHLESKRSKFLIVRNLEWPVESLEIALYYIKSYQREVPVVFCGNPCGYKEKFFRGQLDWNNPCELNLLINVYENQKREINEVGDIIISSICPISYRLLIKTINCIQSTHDKNSAKLVLINSIREFFKESLLEVDKKDTVNILKWGISPQFLEAEKTKISDYGHLVPILTESLKGTDYYKKIENLIEGQFAGTTLKTSN
;
A
#
# COMPACT_ATOMS: atom_id res chain seq x y z
N MET A 1 25.48 -20.38 -18.69
CA MET A 1 24.25 -20.23 -19.51
C MET A 1 23.89 -18.75 -19.61
N THR A 2 23.01 -18.31 -20.53
CA THR A 2 22.41 -16.97 -20.36
C THR A 2 21.53 -16.98 -19.11
N VAL A 3 21.40 -15.84 -18.40
CA VAL A 3 20.54 -15.75 -17.20
C VAL A 3 19.10 -16.19 -17.52
N GLN A 4 18.61 -15.86 -18.72
CA GLN A 4 17.28 -16.29 -19.18
C GLN A 4 17.15 -17.81 -19.30
N ASN A 5 18.19 -18.51 -19.74
CA ASN A 5 18.18 -19.98 -19.81
C ASN A 5 18.14 -20.58 -18.39
N ILE A 6 18.90 -20.02 -17.45
CA ILE A 6 18.86 -20.44 -16.04
C ILE A 6 17.44 -20.25 -15.47
N PHE A 7 16.80 -19.11 -15.72
CA PHE A 7 15.43 -18.87 -15.27
C PHE A 7 14.43 -19.85 -15.87
N ASN A 8 14.54 -20.16 -17.16
CA ASN A 8 13.66 -21.12 -17.82
C ASN A 8 13.80 -22.53 -17.22
N GLU A 9 15.03 -22.95 -16.90
CA GLU A 9 15.27 -24.24 -16.26
C GLU A 9 14.76 -24.28 -14.82
N ILE A 10 14.97 -23.22 -14.03
CA ILE A 10 14.40 -23.12 -12.67
C ILE A 10 12.87 -23.21 -12.74
N TRP A 11 12.22 -22.53 -13.68
CA TRP A 11 10.76 -22.63 -13.87
C TRP A 11 10.29 -24.06 -14.12
N LYS A 12 10.96 -24.80 -15.02
CA LYS A 12 10.62 -26.19 -15.33
C LYS A 12 10.74 -27.10 -14.10
N LEU A 13 11.82 -26.93 -13.33
CA LEU A 13 12.13 -27.78 -12.18
C LEU A 13 11.36 -27.37 -10.91
N SER A 14 10.84 -26.15 -10.83
CA SER A 14 10.20 -25.61 -9.62
C SER A 14 9.00 -26.42 -9.13
N ASN A 15 8.23 -27.03 -10.03
CA ASN A 15 7.10 -27.89 -9.65
C ASN A 15 7.55 -29.23 -9.03
N PHE A 16 8.79 -29.64 -9.29
CA PHE A 16 9.36 -30.92 -8.87
C PHE A 16 10.45 -30.74 -7.80
N TYR A 17 10.56 -29.56 -7.18
CA TYR A 17 11.65 -29.24 -6.25
C TYR A 17 11.76 -30.20 -5.05
N GLN A 18 10.71 -30.96 -4.73
CA GLN A 18 10.74 -31.99 -3.68
C GLN A 18 11.43 -33.29 -4.12
N GLU A 19 11.62 -33.51 -5.43
CA GLU A 19 12.33 -34.67 -5.97
C GLU A 19 13.86 -34.48 -5.86
N PRO A 20 14.63 -35.47 -5.38
CA PRO A 20 16.06 -35.31 -5.12
C PRO A 20 16.88 -34.82 -6.33
N LYS A 21 16.57 -35.33 -7.54
CA LYS A 21 17.26 -34.94 -8.77
C LYS A 21 16.99 -33.48 -9.14
N ALA A 22 15.73 -33.05 -9.04
CA ALA A 22 15.34 -31.68 -9.33
C ALA A 22 15.89 -30.72 -8.28
N TYR A 23 15.84 -31.10 -6.98
CA TYR A 23 16.41 -30.31 -5.89
C TYR A 23 17.91 -30.05 -6.10
N SER A 24 18.70 -31.11 -6.35
CA SER A 24 20.14 -30.97 -6.61
C SER A 24 20.42 -30.08 -7.81
N LYS A 25 19.67 -30.25 -8.91
CA LYS A 25 19.85 -29.40 -10.09
C LYS A 25 19.47 -27.93 -9.84
N LEU A 26 18.44 -27.67 -9.04
CA LEU A 26 18.04 -26.33 -8.65
C LEU A 26 19.09 -25.66 -7.74
N VAL A 27 19.75 -26.42 -6.87
CA VAL A 27 20.88 -25.92 -6.06
C VAL A 27 22.02 -25.48 -6.98
N ASP A 28 22.41 -26.29 -7.96
CA ASP A 28 23.46 -25.93 -8.94
C ASP A 28 23.13 -24.64 -9.69
N LEU A 29 21.90 -24.53 -10.19
CA LEU A 29 21.41 -23.35 -10.91
C LEU A 29 21.38 -22.12 -9.99
N THR A 30 21.00 -22.29 -8.73
CA THR A 30 21.01 -21.22 -7.72
C THR A 30 22.43 -20.73 -7.45
N GLN A 31 23.40 -21.64 -7.35
CA GLN A 31 24.81 -21.26 -7.19
C GLN A 31 25.38 -20.55 -8.44
N GLU A 32 24.95 -20.94 -9.65
CA GLU A 32 25.28 -20.19 -10.88
C GLU A 32 24.71 -18.76 -10.83
N LEU A 33 23.46 -18.59 -10.38
CA LEU A 33 22.85 -17.27 -10.19
C LEU A 33 23.59 -16.43 -9.14
N ILE A 34 23.95 -17.00 -7.99
CA ILE A 34 24.72 -16.30 -6.96
C ILE A 34 26.03 -15.77 -7.57
N LYS A 35 26.79 -16.60 -8.29
CA LYS A 35 28.04 -16.16 -8.95
C LYS A 35 27.82 -15.00 -9.91
N ILE A 36 26.79 -15.08 -10.75
CA ILE A 36 26.47 -14.03 -11.73
C ILE A 36 26.08 -12.72 -11.03
N TYR A 37 25.18 -12.79 -10.04
CA TYR A 37 24.69 -11.60 -9.33
C TYR A 37 25.80 -10.97 -8.47
N ASP A 38 26.70 -11.80 -7.92
CA ASP A 38 27.84 -11.32 -7.15
C ASP A 38 28.87 -10.60 -8.01
N GLN A 39 29.20 -11.15 -9.19
CA GLN A 39 30.08 -10.48 -10.16
C GLN A 39 29.53 -9.13 -10.66
N GLN A 40 28.20 -8.94 -10.57
CA GLN A 40 27.53 -7.68 -10.90
C GLN A 40 27.46 -6.71 -9.71
N GLY A 41 27.98 -7.07 -8.54
CA GLY A 41 27.89 -6.27 -7.31
C GLY A 41 26.51 -6.22 -6.66
N ARG A 42 25.54 -7.00 -7.15
CA ARG A 42 24.11 -6.88 -6.75
C ARG A 42 23.81 -7.47 -5.37
N ILE A 43 24.69 -8.36 -4.89
CA ILE A 43 24.53 -9.08 -3.61
C ILE A 43 25.81 -9.03 -2.75
N GLU A 44 26.66 -8.01 -2.96
CA GLU A 44 27.82 -7.75 -2.11
C GLU A 44 27.40 -7.32 -0.70
N THR A 45 26.39 -6.45 -0.62
CA THR A 45 25.76 -5.99 0.62
C THR A 45 24.27 -6.33 0.63
N ASN A 46 23.63 -6.22 1.79
CA ASN A 46 22.18 -6.40 1.88
C ASN A 46 21.47 -5.43 0.91
N PRO A 47 20.66 -5.92 -0.05
CA PRO A 47 19.99 -5.03 -1.00
C PRO A 47 19.08 -3.98 -0.35
N PHE A 48 18.61 -4.21 0.89
CA PHE A 48 17.82 -3.23 1.66
C PHE A 48 18.63 -2.32 2.58
N GLU A 49 19.97 -2.41 2.59
CA GLU A 49 20.80 -1.61 3.50
C GLU A 49 20.58 -0.09 3.35
N PRO A 50 20.42 0.48 2.13
CA PRO A 50 20.08 1.91 1.99
C PRO A 50 18.77 2.29 2.68
N ALA A 51 17.72 1.49 2.49
CA ALA A 51 16.40 1.74 3.10
C ALA A 51 16.40 1.54 4.63
N LYS A 52 17.31 0.73 5.16
CA LYS A 52 17.42 0.44 6.60
C LYS A 52 17.95 1.62 7.40
N HIS A 53 18.87 2.40 6.83
CA HIS A 53 19.49 3.55 7.49
C HIS A 53 18.81 4.87 7.16
N ARG A 54 17.95 4.90 6.14
CA ARG A 54 17.20 6.10 5.75
C ARG A 54 16.35 6.61 6.91
N THR A 55 16.26 7.92 7.06
CA THR A 55 15.43 8.54 8.08
C THR A 55 14.69 9.73 7.49
N LEU A 56 13.64 10.17 8.18
CA LEU A 56 12.93 11.39 7.87
C LEU A 56 13.28 12.42 8.94
N GLU A 57 13.39 13.68 8.55
CA GLU A 57 13.51 14.75 9.51
C GLU A 57 12.12 15.13 10.01
N ILE A 58 11.99 15.19 11.34
CA ILE A 58 10.74 15.60 11.97
C ILE A 58 10.98 16.82 12.87
N PRO A 59 10.16 17.88 12.77
CA PRO A 59 10.30 19.04 13.63
C PRO A 59 9.74 18.70 15.02
N LYS A 60 10.57 18.05 15.85
CA LYS A 60 10.19 17.47 17.15
C LYS A 60 9.50 18.49 18.05
N ASP A 61 9.93 19.74 18.07
CA ASP A 61 9.32 20.77 18.92
C ASP A 61 7.88 21.10 18.50
N LYS A 62 7.63 21.24 17.19
CA LYS A 62 6.28 21.46 16.63
C LYS A 62 5.38 20.26 16.94
N ILE A 63 5.90 19.04 16.81
CA ILE A 63 5.16 17.81 17.13
C ILE A 63 4.88 17.72 18.64
N ASN A 64 5.86 18.06 19.49
CA ASN A 64 5.68 18.05 20.93
C ASN A 64 4.60 19.05 21.36
N GLN A 65 4.60 20.26 20.80
CA GLN A 65 3.54 21.25 21.05
C GLN A 65 2.15 20.71 20.69
N GLU A 66 2.04 19.96 19.60
CA GLU A 66 0.79 19.35 19.19
C GLU A 66 0.35 18.17 20.07
N LEU A 67 1.27 17.47 20.71
CA LEU A 67 1.00 16.30 21.57
C LEU A 67 0.90 16.64 23.06
N LYS A 68 1.44 17.79 23.47
CA LYS A 68 1.64 18.16 24.86
C LYS A 68 0.33 18.13 25.65
N ASN A 69 0.35 17.41 26.78
CA ASN A 69 -0.77 17.21 27.70
C ASN A 69 -2.02 16.58 27.07
N ARG A 70 -1.92 15.98 25.88
CA ARG A 70 -3.04 15.35 25.20
C ARG A 70 -3.15 13.85 25.47
N VAL A 71 -4.33 13.31 25.24
CA VAL A 71 -4.61 11.87 25.24
C VAL A 71 -4.56 11.33 23.79
N CYS A 72 -3.64 10.41 23.52
CA CYS A 72 -3.52 9.75 22.21
C CYS A 72 -4.05 8.31 22.25
N LEU A 73 -4.81 7.91 21.24
CA LEU A 73 -5.24 6.53 21.01
C LEU A 73 -4.54 5.95 19.78
N ILE A 74 -3.91 4.78 19.92
CA ILE A 74 -3.35 4.00 18.81
C ILE A 74 -4.15 2.71 18.66
N THR A 75 -4.87 2.57 17.56
CA THR A 75 -5.55 1.30 17.23
C THR A 75 -4.62 0.40 16.41
N GLY A 76 -4.60 -0.89 16.70
CA GLY A 76 -3.56 -1.80 16.21
C GLY A 76 -2.23 -1.56 16.92
N GLY A 77 -2.29 -1.18 18.21
CA GLY A 77 -1.13 -0.74 19.00
C GLY A 77 -0.03 -1.80 19.20
N ILE A 78 -0.34 -3.09 19.05
CA ILE A 78 0.66 -4.18 19.08
C ILE A 78 1.12 -4.57 17.66
N GLY A 79 0.69 -3.83 16.63
CA GLY A 79 1.18 -4.02 15.26
C GLY A 79 2.58 -3.42 15.10
N ALA A 80 3.33 -3.78 14.06
CA ALA A 80 4.69 -3.25 13.91
C ALA A 80 4.75 -1.72 13.82
N VAL A 81 3.88 -1.10 13.02
CA VAL A 81 3.78 0.37 12.91
C VAL A 81 3.21 0.97 14.20
N GLY A 82 2.15 0.39 14.76
CA GLY A 82 1.52 0.88 15.98
C GLY A 82 2.45 0.84 17.20
N ASN A 83 3.19 -0.24 17.37
CA ASN A 83 4.16 -0.40 18.46
C ASN A 83 5.36 0.53 18.27
N ARG A 84 5.87 0.67 17.03
CA ARG A 84 6.94 1.63 16.76
C ARG A 84 6.49 3.07 17.04
N LEU A 85 5.27 3.42 16.62
CA LEU A 85 4.67 4.72 16.90
C LEU A 85 4.51 4.94 18.41
N PHE A 86 4.12 3.92 19.16
CA PHE A 86 4.08 3.97 20.62
C PHE A 86 5.47 4.25 21.23
N GLU A 87 6.50 3.54 20.79
CA GLU A 87 7.89 3.75 21.23
C GLU A 87 8.39 5.17 20.95
N ASP A 88 8.02 5.77 19.81
CA ASP A 88 8.41 7.15 19.49
C ASP A 88 7.54 8.17 20.26
N LEU A 89 6.23 7.92 20.43
CA LEU A 89 5.30 8.79 21.17
C LEU A 89 5.65 8.91 22.65
N ILE A 90 6.20 7.86 23.26
CA ILE A 90 6.57 7.88 24.69
C ILE A 90 7.62 8.94 25.03
N LEU A 91 8.33 9.45 24.02
CA LEU A 91 9.36 10.48 24.16
C LEU A 91 8.80 11.91 24.15
N PHE A 92 7.52 12.10 23.79
CA PHE A 92 6.84 13.41 23.75
C PHE A 92 6.00 13.65 24.99
N ASP A 93 5.64 14.91 25.30
CA ASP A 93 4.98 15.30 26.56
C ASP A 93 3.46 14.99 26.61
N LEU A 94 3.07 13.77 26.30
CA LEU A 94 1.68 13.32 26.36
C LEU A 94 1.18 13.12 27.80
N LYS A 95 -0.12 13.38 28.01
CA LYS A 95 -0.80 13.06 29.27
C LYS A 95 -1.03 11.57 29.40
N GLU A 96 -1.54 10.94 28.34
CA GLU A 96 -1.91 9.54 28.33
C GLU A 96 -1.79 8.94 26.92
N ILE A 97 -1.34 7.68 26.83
CA ILE A 97 -1.32 6.92 25.59
C ILE A 97 -2.16 5.66 25.75
N ILE A 98 -3.13 5.47 24.86
CA ILE A 98 -4.04 4.34 24.85
C ILE A 98 -3.65 3.42 23.69
N LEU A 99 -3.30 2.17 23.98
CA LEU A 99 -3.05 1.13 22.99
C LEU A 99 -4.27 0.23 22.88
N LEU A 100 -4.92 0.23 21.73
CA LEU A 100 -6.09 -0.58 21.45
C LEU A 100 -5.74 -1.65 20.41
N ASP A 101 -5.90 -2.93 20.76
CA ASP A 101 -5.68 -4.05 19.84
C ASP A 101 -6.50 -5.27 20.27
N LYS A 102 -6.97 -6.07 19.31
CA LYS A 102 -7.72 -7.30 19.61
C LYS A 102 -6.84 -8.39 20.23
N ARG A 103 -5.52 -8.28 20.09
CA ARG A 103 -4.51 -9.23 20.60
C ARG A 103 -4.04 -8.93 22.02
N ILE A 104 -4.47 -7.82 22.63
CA ILE A 104 -4.17 -7.55 24.05
C ILE A 104 -4.92 -8.58 24.88
N GLU A 105 -4.22 -9.39 25.69
CA GLU A 105 -4.89 -10.45 26.47
C GLU A 105 -5.79 -9.89 27.57
N LYS A 106 -5.31 -8.87 28.28
CA LYS A 106 -6.05 -8.22 29.38
C LYS A 106 -5.83 -6.72 29.37
N ASN A 107 -6.91 -5.98 29.67
CA ASN A 107 -6.81 -4.55 29.89
C ASN A 107 -5.85 -4.26 31.05
N SER A 108 -4.94 -3.31 30.87
CA SER A 108 -3.96 -2.94 31.89
C SER A 108 -3.65 -1.46 31.84
N VAL A 109 -3.17 -0.94 32.97
CA VAL A 109 -2.65 0.42 33.10
C VAL A 109 -1.24 0.29 33.65
N GLU A 110 -0.29 0.92 32.99
CA GLU A 110 1.10 1.00 33.41
C GLU A 110 1.60 2.44 33.32
N TYR A 111 2.70 2.74 34.00
CA TYR A 111 3.33 4.04 33.92
C TYR A 111 4.75 3.88 33.37
N ILE A 112 5.05 4.59 32.30
CA ILE A 112 6.38 4.61 31.70
C ILE A 112 6.84 6.06 31.61
N GLN A 113 7.99 6.39 32.18
CA GLN A 113 8.51 7.76 32.24
C GLN A 113 7.46 8.77 32.76
N ARG A 114 6.71 8.39 33.80
CA ARG A 114 5.60 9.16 34.42
C ARG A 114 4.38 9.39 33.51
N LYS A 115 4.32 8.80 32.32
CA LYS A 115 3.16 8.83 31.43
C LYS A 115 2.26 7.64 31.71
N LYS A 116 0.95 7.88 31.73
CA LYS A 116 -0.05 6.81 31.89
C LYS A 116 -0.26 6.11 30.55
N ILE A 117 -0.04 4.79 30.54
CA ILE A 117 -0.24 3.95 29.36
C ILE A 117 -1.42 3.01 29.66
N ILE A 118 -2.44 3.04 28.81
CA ILE A 118 -3.62 2.17 28.95
C ILE A 118 -3.65 1.19 27.79
N LYS A 119 -3.55 -0.10 28.07
CA LYS A 119 -3.73 -1.17 27.08
C LYS A 119 -5.18 -1.66 27.14
N VAL A 120 -5.87 -1.65 26.01
CA VAL A 120 -7.28 -2.01 25.89
C VAL A 120 -7.47 -3.11 24.84
N ASN A 121 -7.92 -4.28 25.29
CA ASN A 121 -8.43 -5.31 24.40
C ASN A 121 -9.69 -4.79 23.71
N CYS A 122 -9.64 -4.54 22.40
CA CYS A 122 -10.84 -4.23 21.63
C CYS A 122 -10.64 -4.55 20.16
N ASP A 123 -11.62 -5.19 19.55
CA ASP A 123 -11.74 -5.28 18.11
C ASP A 123 -12.44 -4.02 17.61
N ILE A 124 -11.89 -3.36 16.58
CA ILE A 124 -12.49 -2.15 15.98
C ILE A 124 -13.85 -2.43 15.31
N ARG A 125 -14.18 -3.70 15.07
CA ARG A 125 -15.51 -4.14 14.62
C ARG A 125 -16.56 -4.02 15.72
N ASN A 126 -16.17 -4.02 17.00
CA ASN A 126 -17.10 -3.91 18.13
C ASN A 126 -17.42 -2.43 18.44
N LYS A 127 -18.38 -1.88 17.69
CA LYS A 127 -18.81 -0.49 17.82
C LYS A 127 -19.22 -0.09 19.24
N LYS A 128 -20.03 -0.92 19.92
CA LYS A 128 -20.51 -0.61 21.28
C LYS A 128 -19.35 -0.50 22.29
N LYS A 129 -18.36 -1.39 22.18
CA LYS A 129 -17.16 -1.35 23.03
C LYS A 129 -16.31 -0.13 22.72
N LEU A 130 -16.13 0.23 21.45
CA LEU A 130 -15.45 1.46 21.05
C LEU A 130 -16.15 2.71 21.61
N GLU A 131 -17.48 2.80 21.49
CA GLU A 131 -18.26 3.93 22.03
C GLU A 131 -18.04 4.10 23.54
N LYS A 132 -18.04 2.99 24.29
CA LYS A 132 -17.71 2.99 25.73
C LYS A 132 -16.29 3.49 25.99
N ILE A 133 -15.30 2.98 25.25
CA ILE A 133 -13.88 3.37 25.39
C ILE A 133 -13.69 4.87 25.10
N PHE A 134 -14.26 5.39 24.03
CA PHE A 134 -14.14 6.82 23.69
C PHE A 134 -14.83 7.71 24.71
N LYS A 135 -15.97 7.27 25.26
CA LYS A 135 -16.67 7.97 26.33
C LYS A 135 -15.85 8.01 27.63
N GLU A 136 -15.21 6.91 27.99
CA GLU A 136 -14.46 6.79 29.25
C GLU A 136 -13.07 7.45 29.18
N LEU A 137 -12.34 7.24 28.09
CA LEU A 137 -10.94 7.65 27.96
C LEU A 137 -10.74 9.00 27.24
N GLN A 138 -11.77 9.50 26.54
CA GLN A 138 -11.78 10.81 25.90
C GLN A 138 -10.51 11.12 25.07
N PRO A 139 -10.15 10.27 24.09
CA PRO A 139 -8.97 10.51 23.27
C PRO A 139 -9.12 11.79 22.44
N GLU A 140 -8.03 12.54 22.29
CA GLU A 140 -8.00 13.78 21.50
C GLU A 140 -7.40 13.59 20.12
N ILE A 141 -6.45 12.65 20.02
CA ILE A 141 -5.75 12.30 18.79
C ILE A 141 -5.85 10.79 18.60
N VAL A 142 -6.26 10.36 17.40
CA VAL A 142 -6.38 8.94 17.05
C VAL A 142 -5.40 8.59 15.93
N PHE A 143 -4.49 7.66 16.18
CA PHE A 143 -3.68 7.01 15.17
C PHE A 143 -4.28 5.65 14.83
N HIS A 144 -4.71 5.46 13.59
CA HIS A 144 -5.34 4.24 13.13
C HIS A 144 -4.38 3.39 12.30
N THR A 145 -3.83 2.34 12.92
CA THR A 145 -2.93 1.36 12.27
C THR A 145 -3.49 -0.06 12.21
N ALA A 146 -4.71 -0.30 12.70
CA ALA A 146 -5.36 -1.60 12.66
C ALA A 146 -5.89 -1.93 11.25
N ALA A 147 -5.44 -3.03 10.67
CA ALA A 147 -5.94 -3.56 9.39
C ALA A 147 -5.55 -5.03 9.20
N VAL A 148 -6.32 -5.76 8.40
CA VAL A 148 -5.84 -6.93 7.67
C VAL A 148 -4.93 -6.44 6.56
N ARG A 149 -3.67 -6.88 6.57
CA ARG A 149 -2.59 -6.31 5.73
C ARG A 149 -2.04 -7.25 4.66
N ASP A 150 -2.18 -8.55 4.84
CA ASP A 150 -1.62 -9.53 3.92
C ASP A 150 -2.53 -9.67 2.69
N PRO A 151 -2.04 -9.40 1.47
CA PRO A 151 -2.89 -9.46 0.29
C PRO A 151 -3.40 -10.87 -0.04
N GLY A 152 -2.62 -11.92 0.21
CA GLY A 152 -3.06 -13.30 -0.03
C GLY A 152 -4.18 -13.72 0.94
N TYR A 153 -4.02 -13.41 2.22
CA TYR A 153 -5.03 -13.57 3.26
C TYR A 153 -6.28 -12.75 2.91
N ALA A 154 -6.12 -11.50 2.45
CA ALA A 154 -7.26 -10.65 2.09
C ALA A 154 -8.11 -11.24 0.96
N GLU A 155 -7.49 -11.90 -0.02
CA GLU A 155 -8.20 -12.60 -1.11
C GLU A 155 -8.91 -13.88 -0.64
N LEU A 156 -8.35 -14.57 0.36
CA LEU A 156 -8.97 -15.74 0.96
C LEU A 156 -10.11 -15.35 1.93
N HIS A 157 -9.92 -14.30 2.72
CA HIS A 157 -10.78 -13.83 3.80
C HIS A 157 -11.37 -12.44 3.52
N ILE A 158 -12.10 -12.33 2.40
CA ILE A 158 -12.63 -11.07 1.88
C ILE A 158 -13.58 -10.39 2.87
N GLN A 159 -14.50 -11.14 3.45
CA GLN A 159 -15.48 -10.60 4.40
C GLN A 159 -14.81 -10.05 5.67
N GLU A 160 -13.84 -10.79 6.24
CA GLU A 160 -13.07 -10.29 7.38
C GLU A 160 -12.31 -9.02 7.02
N THR A 161 -11.67 -9.00 5.85
CA THR A 161 -10.93 -7.83 5.38
C THR A 161 -11.82 -6.61 5.22
N ILE A 162 -12.99 -6.76 4.63
CA ILE A 162 -13.99 -5.69 4.48
C ILE A 162 -14.50 -5.24 5.85
N GLN A 163 -14.87 -6.16 6.73
CA GLN A 163 -15.36 -5.84 8.07
C GLN A 163 -14.31 -5.10 8.91
N THR A 164 -13.06 -5.55 8.89
CA THR A 164 -11.98 -4.94 9.67
C THR A 164 -11.52 -3.64 9.05
N ASN A 165 -11.13 -3.65 7.77
CA ASN A 165 -10.52 -2.47 7.15
C ASN A 165 -11.56 -1.39 6.90
N ILE A 166 -12.69 -1.71 6.26
CA ILE A 166 -13.68 -0.71 5.85
C ILE A 166 -14.64 -0.40 6.99
N LEU A 167 -15.37 -1.40 7.49
CA LEU A 167 -16.41 -1.17 8.51
C LEU A 167 -15.80 -0.81 9.88
N GLY A 168 -14.61 -1.33 10.21
CA GLY A 168 -13.85 -0.92 11.39
C GLY A 168 -13.41 0.54 11.33
N THR A 169 -12.87 0.98 10.19
CA THR A 169 -12.55 2.41 9.96
C THR A 169 -13.80 3.26 10.02
N TRP A 170 -14.89 2.82 9.37
CA TRP A 170 -16.19 3.50 9.40
C TRP A 170 -16.71 3.68 10.83
N ASN A 171 -16.64 2.65 11.67
CA ASN A 171 -17.02 2.73 13.08
C ASN A 171 -16.20 3.79 13.82
N LEU A 172 -14.87 3.75 13.68
CA LEU A 172 -13.97 4.71 14.33
C LEU A 172 -14.27 6.15 13.89
N VAL A 173 -14.41 6.41 12.60
CA VAL A 173 -14.72 7.74 12.05
C VAL A 173 -16.03 8.27 12.62
N ASN A 174 -17.10 7.45 12.61
CA ASN A 174 -18.39 7.85 13.16
C ASN A 174 -18.33 8.15 14.67
N ILE A 175 -17.54 7.40 15.42
CA ILE A 175 -17.37 7.61 16.87
C ILE A 175 -16.55 8.88 17.12
N CYS A 176 -15.50 9.13 16.33
CA CYS A 176 -14.68 10.32 16.42
C CYS A 176 -15.51 11.59 16.18
N GLU A 177 -16.35 11.60 15.16
CA GLU A 177 -17.24 12.73 14.88
C GLU A 177 -18.18 13.04 16.06
N LYS A 178 -18.70 12.00 16.72
CA LYS A 178 -19.58 12.13 17.91
C LYS A 178 -18.84 12.46 19.20
N THR A 179 -17.54 12.25 19.27
CA THR A 179 -16.74 12.41 20.50
C THR A 179 -16.04 13.76 20.49
N LEU A 180 -16.57 14.73 21.24
CA LEU A 180 -16.13 16.14 21.19
C LEU A 180 -14.64 16.34 21.49
N SER A 181 -14.03 15.49 22.33
CA SER A 181 -12.59 15.54 22.64
C SER A 181 -11.72 15.22 21.43
N VAL A 182 -12.17 14.35 20.52
CA VAL A 182 -11.38 13.97 19.33
C VAL A 182 -11.30 15.15 18.38
N GLN A 183 -10.07 15.56 18.06
CA GLN A 183 -9.78 16.68 17.15
C GLN A 183 -9.04 16.21 15.89
N LYS A 184 -8.21 15.15 16.01
CA LYS A 184 -7.28 14.72 14.98
C LYS A 184 -7.34 13.22 14.78
N PHE A 185 -7.34 12.77 13.53
CA PHE A 185 -7.32 11.36 13.16
C PHE A 185 -6.33 11.12 12.02
N ILE A 186 -5.38 10.21 12.22
CA ILE A 186 -4.35 9.88 11.23
C ILE A 186 -4.43 8.40 10.88
N PHE A 187 -4.52 8.10 9.60
CA PHE A 187 -4.67 6.75 9.08
C PHE A 187 -3.41 6.23 8.38
N SER A 188 -3.01 5.02 8.74
CA SER A 188 -2.00 4.25 8.01
C SER A 188 -2.63 3.61 6.77
N SER A 189 -2.38 4.17 5.59
CA SER A 189 -2.74 3.62 4.28
C SER A 189 -1.55 2.88 3.62
N THR A 190 -1.65 2.60 2.32
CA THR A 190 -0.66 1.88 1.53
C THR A 190 -0.48 2.53 0.16
N GLY A 191 0.74 2.47 -0.39
CA GLY A 191 1.04 2.90 -1.75
C GLY A 191 0.19 2.21 -2.81
N LYS A 192 -0.28 0.98 -2.56
CA LYS A 192 -1.17 0.27 -3.47
C LYS A 192 -2.52 0.97 -3.67
N ALA A 193 -2.94 1.84 -2.74
CA ALA A 193 -4.16 2.64 -2.86
C ALA A 193 -4.03 3.80 -3.88
N SER A 194 -2.80 4.13 -4.31
CA SER A 194 -2.55 5.14 -5.36
C SER A 194 -3.05 4.69 -6.74
N ARG A 195 -3.25 3.39 -6.97
CA ARG A 195 -3.79 2.88 -8.23
C ARG A 195 -5.16 3.48 -8.52
N TYR A 196 -5.43 3.79 -9.79
CA TYR A 196 -6.71 4.32 -10.23
C TYR A 196 -7.86 3.34 -9.94
N ILE A 197 -7.67 2.09 -10.36
CA ILE A 197 -8.57 0.95 -10.11
C ILE A 197 -7.70 -0.21 -9.60
N THR A 198 -8.29 -1.05 -8.75
CA THR A 198 -7.64 -2.26 -8.24
C THR A 198 -8.68 -3.34 -7.95
N GLU A 199 -8.36 -4.57 -8.27
CA GLU A 199 -9.10 -5.80 -8.00
C GLU A 199 -8.55 -6.54 -6.77
N GLU A 200 -7.35 -6.14 -6.29
CA GLU A 200 -6.79 -6.59 -5.01
C GLU A 200 -7.67 -6.13 -3.84
N VAL A 201 -8.22 -7.08 -3.09
CA VAL A 201 -9.14 -6.81 -1.96
C VAL A 201 -8.47 -5.92 -0.89
N TYR A 202 -7.20 -6.16 -0.57
CA TYR A 202 -6.46 -5.33 0.39
C TYR A 202 -6.35 -3.88 -0.09
N ALA A 203 -5.86 -3.64 -1.30
CA ALA A 203 -5.67 -2.30 -1.83
C ALA A 203 -6.99 -1.55 -1.98
N ALA A 204 -8.02 -2.21 -2.51
CA ALA A 204 -9.37 -1.65 -2.62
C ALA A 204 -9.94 -1.25 -1.25
N SER A 205 -9.78 -2.11 -0.24
CA SER A 205 -10.26 -1.80 1.11
C SER A 205 -9.60 -0.55 1.71
N LYS A 206 -8.29 -0.37 1.51
CA LYS A 206 -7.55 0.82 1.98
C LYS A 206 -7.93 2.06 1.18
N LYS A 207 -8.09 1.95 -0.14
CA LYS A 207 -8.54 3.06 -0.99
C LYS A 207 -9.92 3.57 -0.58
N ILE A 208 -10.88 2.68 -0.27
CA ILE A 208 -12.19 3.10 0.26
C ILE A 208 -12.02 3.86 1.60
N CYS A 209 -11.12 3.40 2.48
CA CYS A 209 -10.85 4.11 3.73
C CYS A 209 -10.30 5.52 3.51
N GLU A 210 -9.41 5.71 2.52
CA GLU A 210 -8.93 7.05 2.16
C GLU A 210 -10.10 7.97 1.76
N HIS A 211 -11.06 7.47 0.98
CA HIS A 211 -12.26 8.22 0.61
C HIS A 211 -13.23 8.44 1.77
N ILE A 212 -13.35 7.51 2.73
CA ILE A 212 -14.08 7.75 4.00
C ILE A 212 -13.46 8.97 4.69
N LEU A 213 -12.14 8.95 4.89
CA LEU A 213 -11.43 10.01 5.60
C LEU A 213 -11.52 11.36 4.88
N ASP A 214 -11.30 11.42 3.57
CA ASP A 214 -11.43 12.65 2.80
C ASP A 214 -12.84 13.23 2.88
N THR A 215 -13.86 12.37 2.77
CA THR A 215 -15.25 12.81 2.83
C THR A 215 -15.58 13.41 4.19
N PHE A 216 -15.17 12.76 5.29
CA PHE A 216 -15.38 13.30 6.64
C PHE A 216 -14.49 14.49 6.95
N ALA A 217 -13.30 14.63 6.35
CA ALA A 217 -12.51 15.85 6.44
C ALA A 217 -13.26 17.06 5.85
N ARG A 218 -14.03 16.85 4.78
CA ARG A 218 -14.82 17.87 4.09
C ARG A 218 -16.08 18.28 4.84
N VAL A 219 -16.80 17.32 5.41
CA VAL A 219 -18.14 17.55 5.98
C VAL A 219 -18.21 17.49 7.51
N GLY A 220 -17.19 16.90 8.14
CA GLY A 220 -17.13 16.63 9.57
C GLY A 220 -16.35 17.67 10.37
N ARG A 221 -16.23 17.41 11.67
CA ARG A 221 -15.54 18.26 12.65
C ARG A 221 -14.07 17.86 12.83
N VAL A 222 -13.77 16.56 12.76
CA VAL A 222 -12.43 16.04 13.04
C VAL A 222 -11.52 16.32 11.84
N LYS A 223 -10.26 16.68 12.10
CA LYS A 223 -9.26 16.82 11.05
C LYS A 223 -8.66 15.46 10.73
N TYR A 224 -8.76 15.04 9.47
CA TYR A 224 -8.28 13.74 9.01
C TYR A 224 -7.04 13.87 8.14
N GLY A 225 -6.05 13.04 8.42
CA GLY A 225 -4.88 12.86 7.59
C GLY A 225 -4.58 11.38 7.38
N MET A 226 -3.71 11.10 6.44
CA MET A 226 -3.29 9.74 6.18
C MET A 226 -1.82 9.70 5.75
N VAL A 227 -1.25 8.51 5.76
CA VAL A 227 0.10 8.26 5.24
C VAL A 227 0.05 7.02 4.36
N ARG A 228 0.77 7.00 3.24
CA ARG A 228 0.90 5.79 2.43
C ARG A 228 2.29 5.22 2.57
N PHE A 229 2.35 3.94 2.96
CA PHE A 229 3.61 3.21 3.06
C PHE A 229 3.85 2.33 1.83
N THR A 230 5.11 2.16 1.49
CA THR A 230 5.53 1.04 0.62
C THR A 230 5.82 -0.23 1.45
N HIS A 231 6.52 -1.20 0.90
CA HIS A 231 6.90 -2.42 1.63
C HIS A 231 7.76 -2.07 2.86
N ILE A 232 7.23 -2.32 4.06
CA ILE A 232 8.01 -2.13 5.30
C ILE A 232 8.81 -3.40 5.57
N PHE A 233 10.14 -3.38 5.37
CA PHE A 233 10.94 -4.62 5.38
C PHE A 233 10.96 -5.31 6.75
N CYS A 234 11.04 -4.57 7.88
CA CYS A 234 11.05 -5.16 9.23
C CYS A 234 9.77 -5.96 9.56
N ASN A 235 8.68 -5.70 8.84
CA ASN A 235 7.40 -6.39 9.00
C ASN A 235 6.99 -7.10 7.70
N SER A 236 7.89 -7.19 6.72
CA SER A 236 7.62 -7.83 5.44
C SER A 236 7.66 -9.33 5.63
N LEU A 237 6.53 -9.99 5.41
CA LEU A 237 6.44 -11.45 5.40
C LEU A 237 7.49 -12.02 4.44
N MET A 238 7.59 -11.44 3.25
CA MET A 238 8.60 -11.82 2.25
C MET A 238 10.03 -11.78 2.80
N ASN A 239 10.46 -10.66 3.40
CA ASN A 239 11.86 -10.55 3.86
C ASN A 239 12.14 -11.53 5.01
N LYS A 240 11.21 -11.63 5.96
CA LYS A 240 11.35 -12.51 7.12
C LYS A 240 11.35 -13.98 6.71
N GLU A 241 10.44 -14.39 5.82
CA GLU A 241 10.36 -15.77 5.31
C GLU A 241 11.63 -16.15 4.53
N LEU A 242 12.13 -15.28 3.65
CA LEU A 242 13.36 -15.56 2.90
C LEU A 242 14.57 -15.71 3.83
N GLU A 243 14.68 -14.85 4.85
CA GLU A 243 15.75 -14.92 5.84
C GLU A 243 15.64 -16.19 6.70
N GLU A 244 14.43 -16.52 7.19
CA GLU A 244 14.19 -17.71 8.02
C GLU A 244 14.42 -19.02 7.23
N PHE A 245 13.98 -19.08 5.97
CA PHE A 245 14.22 -20.24 5.11
C PHE A 245 15.69 -20.44 4.79
N ALA A 246 16.43 -19.35 4.52
CA ALA A 246 17.87 -19.43 4.39
C ALA A 246 18.52 -19.92 5.70
N LYS A 247 18.14 -19.37 6.86
CA LYS A 247 18.67 -19.83 8.15
C LYS A 247 18.40 -21.30 8.41
N SER A 248 17.19 -21.79 8.14
CA SER A 248 16.77 -23.16 8.41
C SER A 248 17.25 -24.18 7.36
N GLY A 249 17.83 -23.73 6.25
CA GLY A 249 18.23 -24.63 5.16
C GLY A 249 17.05 -25.12 4.31
N SER A 250 15.94 -24.39 4.32
CA SER A 250 14.76 -24.69 3.48
C SER A 250 14.91 -24.05 2.10
N ALA A 251 14.21 -24.58 1.09
CA ALA A 251 14.14 -23.97 -0.23
C ALA A 251 13.48 -22.58 -0.18
N LEU A 252 14.08 -21.58 -0.82
CA LEU A 252 13.54 -20.21 -0.87
C LEU A 252 12.57 -20.07 -2.02
N LYS A 253 11.33 -19.69 -1.71
CA LYS A 253 10.25 -19.53 -2.68
C LYS A 253 10.12 -18.07 -3.07
N ILE A 254 10.22 -17.77 -4.36
CA ILE A 254 9.93 -16.45 -4.92
C ILE A 254 8.87 -16.54 -6.00
N HIS A 255 8.13 -15.46 -6.25
CA HIS A 255 7.05 -15.48 -7.25
C HIS A 255 7.59 -15.63 -8.68
N SER A 256 8.50 -14.75 -9.08
CA SER A 256 9.18 -14.81 -10.38
C SER A 256 10.41 -13.89 -10.34
N PRO A 257 11.39 -14.09 -11.24
CA PRO A 257 12.40 -13.07 -11.50
C PRO A 257 11.74 -11.78 -12.03
N GLY A 258 12.45 -10.66 -11.92
CA GLY A 258 12.02 -9.34 -12.38
C GLY A 258 10.92 -8.69 -11.53
N LYS A 259 10.75 -9.13 -10.27
CA LYS A 259 9.78 -8.54 -9.32
C LYS A 259 10.51 -7.59 -8.38
N PHE A 260 10.22 -6.31 -8.54
CA PHE A 260 10.88 -5.25 -7.78
C PHE A 260 9.99 -4.70 -6.67
N VAL A 261 10.61 -4.36 -5.54
CA VAL A 261 9.97 -3.71 -4.41
C VAL A 261 10.83 -2.55 -3.92
N THR A 262 10.22 -1.41 -3.66
CA THR A 262 10.85 -0.35 -2.85
C THR A 262 10.58 -0.64 -1.38
N ALA A 263 11.55 -0.37 -0.50
CA ALA A 263 11.41 -0.64 0.93
C ALA A 263 11.41 0.62 1.78
N GLN A 264 10.76 0.54 2.93
CA GLN A 264 10.74 1.55 3.98
C GLN A 264 11.00 0.89 5.34
N ASN A 265 11.67 1.59 6.26
CA ASN A 265 11.85 1.11 7.63
C ASN A 265 10.73 1.58 8.57
N LEU A 266 10.67 0.98 9.76
CA LEU A 266 9.65 1.32 10.77
C LEU A 266 9.80 2.75 11.33
N ARG A 267 11.04 3.27 11.41
CA ARG A 267 11.28 4.64 11.90
C ARG A 267 10.69 5.66 10.95
N GLU A 268 10.94 5.53 9.65
CA GLU A 268 10.29 6.35 8.62
C GLU A 268 8.77 6.26 8.71
N ALA A 269 8.21 5.05 8.91
CA ALA A 269 6.77 4.87 9.00
C ALA A 269 6.15 5.64 10.17
N SER A 270 6.78 5.54 11.35
CA SER A 270 6.38 6.29 12.55
C SER A 270 6.56 7.80 12.38
N TYR A 271 7.68 8.24 11.82
CA TYR A 271 7.97 9.65 11.61
C TYR A 271 7.04 10.29 10.58
N LEU A 272 6.63 9.55 9.56
CA LEU A 272 5.60 9.99 8.61
C LEU A 272 4.24 10.16 9.30
N MET A 273 3.87 9.23 10.19
CA MET A 273 2.65 9.34 11.01
C MET A 273 2.68 10.55 11.93
N LEU A 274 3.81 10.81 12.60
CA LEU A 274 3.97 11.98 13.46
C LEU A 274 3.95 13.28 12.65
N SER A 275 4.62 13.33 11.51
CA SER A 275 4.64 14.49 10.62
C SER A 275 3.24 14.82 10.09
N ALA A 276 2.40 13.79 9.85
CA ALA A 276 1.03 14.00 9.39
C ALA A 276 0.20 14.87 10.34
N LEU A 277 0.52 14.93 11.65
CA LEU A 277 -0.15 15.81 12.62
C LEU A 277 -0.07 17.30 12.27
N LEU A 278 1.01 17.70 11.59
CA LEU A 278 1.31 19.09 11.26
C LEU A 278 0.64 19.55 9.97
N HIS A 279 0.16 18.60 9.15
CA HIS A 279 -0.47 18.86 7.86
C HIS A 279 -1.98 18.57 7.89
N LEU A 280 -2.57 18.50 9.08
CA LEU A 280 -4.01 18.32 9.27
C LEU A 280 -4.75 19.65 9.08
N GLU A 281 -5.60 19.68 8.06
CA GLU A 281 -6.38 20.85 7.69
C GLU A 281 -7.88 20.60 7.88
N SER A 282 -8.65 21.68 7.98
CA SER A 282 -10.11 21.60 7.93
C SER A 282 -10.56 21.52 6.47
N LYS A 283 -11.69 20.85 6.21
CA LYS A 283 -12.33 20.76 4.88
C LYS A 283 -11.55 19.97 3.82
N ARG A 284 -10.42 19.33 4.15
CA ARG A 284 -9.65 18.50 3.20
C ARG A 284 -8.76 17.53 3.95
N SER A 285 -8.62 16.31 3.43
CA SER A 285 -7.63 15.37 3.94
C SER A 285 -6.35 15.39 3.10
N LYS A 286 -5.20 15.40 3.77
CA LYS A 286 -3.88 15.27 3.14
C LYS A 286 -3.29 13.90 3.45
N PHE A 287 -2.57 13.34 2.48
CA PHE A 287 -1.76 12.15 2.62
C PHE A 287 -0.27 12.49 2.49
N LEU A 288 0.55 11.81 3.30
CA LEU A 288 2.00 11.95 3.25
C LEU A 288 2.66 10.67 2.74
N ILE A 289 3.75 10.83 1.98
CA ILE A 289 4.61 9.75 1.48
C ILE A 289 6.08 10.15 1.59
N VAL A 290 6.95 9.15 1.68
CA VAL A 290 8.40 9.37 1.55
C VAL A 290 8.72 9.76 0.11
N ARG A 291 9.51 10.81 -0.08
CA ARG A 291 9.91 11.30 -1.42
C ARG A 291 10.91 10.35 -2.09
N ASN A 292 12.02 10.07 -1.40
CA ASN A 292 13.06 9.17 -1.90
C ASN A 292 12.88 7.76 -1.34
N LEU A 293 12.40 6.84 -2.18
CA LEU A 293 12.22 5.43 -1.83
C LEU A 293 13.45 4.56 -2.11
N GLU A 294 14.53 5.16 -2.61
CA GLU A 294 15.68 4.49 -3.23
C GLU A 294 15.30 3.64 -4.45
N TRP A 295 16.31 3.02 -5.05
CA TRP A 295 16.10 2.12 -6.18
C TRP A 295 15.29 0.88 -5.76
N PRO A 296 14.31 0.45 -6.57
CA PRO A 296 13.59 -0.79 -6.34
C PRO A 296 14.54 -1.99 -6.32
N VAL A 297 14.36 -2.88 -5.36
CA VAL A 297 15.16 -4.09 -5.16
C VAL A 297 14.41 -5.31 -5.69
N GLU A 298 15.10 -6.20 -6.40
CA GLU A 298 14.52 -7.43 -6.91
C GLU A 298 14.34 -8.47 -5.78
N SER A 299 13.20 -9.16 -5.73
CA SER A 299 12.96 -10.23 -4.75
C SER A 299 13.95 -11.40 -4.88
N LEU A 300 14.41 -11.68 -6.09
CA LEU A 300 15.45 -12.68 -6.36
C LEU A 300 16.80 -12.25 -5.76
N GLU A 301 17.20 -10.98 -5.87
CA GLU A 301 18.46 -10.47 -5.27
C GLU A 301 18.49 -10.74 -3.76
N ILE A 302 17.37 -10.47 -3.08
CA ILE A 302 17.25 -10.67 -1.64
C ILE A 302 17.40 -12.15 -1.27
N ALA A 303 16.74 -13.04 -2.03
CA ALA A 303 16.84 -14.48 -1.81
C ALA A 303 18.28 -14.99 -1.98
N LEU A 304 18.95 -14.60 -3.08
CA LEU A 304 20.33 -14.98 -3.35
C LEU A 304 21.29 -14.40 -2.31
N TYR A 305 21.09 -13.15 -1.89
CA TYR A 305 21.86 -12.51 -0.83
C TYR A 305 21.80 -13.29 0.48
N TYR A 306 20.61 -13.72 0.93
CA TYR A 306 20.50 -14.51 2.16
C TYR A 306 21.13 -15.89 2.04
N ILE A 307 20.96 -16.58 0.91
CA ILE A 307 21.60 -17.90 0.68
C ILE A 307 23.12 -17.77 0.77
N LYS A 308 23.69 -16.75 0.10
CA LYS A 308 25.13 -16.44 0.15
C LYS A 308 25.57 -16.09 1.57
N SER A 309 24.86 -15.18 2.24
CA SER A 309 25.23 -14.66 3.57
C SER A 309 25.21 -15.72 4.66
N TYR A 310 24.26 -16.66 4.60
CA TYR A 310 24.17 -17.79 5.53
C TYR A 310 24.95 -19.03 5.06
N GLN A 311 25.71 -18.93 3.96
CA GLN A 311 26.54 -20.01 3.40
C GLN A 311 25.76 -21.32 3.23
N ARG A 312 24.60 -21.25 2.58
CA ARG A 312 23.71 -22.39 2.37
C ARG A 312 23.74 -22.91 0.94
N GLU A 313 23.54 -24.21 0.81
CA GLU A 313 23.33 -24.89 -0.47
C GLU A 313 21.86 -25.27 -0.61
N VAL A 314 21.02 -24.26 -0.79
CA VAL A 314 19.56 -24.43 -0.93
C VAL A 314 19.07 -23.83 -2.25
N PRO A 315 18.01 -24.39 -2.85
CA PRO A 315 17.51 -23.90 -4.12
C PRO A 315 16.61 -22.67 -3.94
N VAL A 316 16.64 -21.79 -4.94
CA VAL A 316 15.53 -20.85 -5.21
C VAL A 316 14.52 -21.53 -6.12
N VAL A 317 13.23 -21.36 -5.80
CA VAL A 317 12.09 -21.95 -6.52
C VAL A 317 11.14 -20.85 -6.97
N PHE A 318 10.67 -20.91 -8.22
CA PHE A 318 9.71 -19.97 -8.78
C PHE A 318 8.28 -20.50 -8.67
N CYS A 319 7.42 -19.77 -7.97
CA CYS A 319 6.07 -20.23 -7.60
C CYS A 319 4.93 -19.54 -8.37
N GLY A 320 5.24 -18.50 -9.15
CA GLY A 320 4.22 -17.65 -9.78
C GLY A 320 3.61 -16.62 -8.83
N ASN A 321 2.77 -15.77 -9.40
CA ASN A 321 2.03 -14.78 -8.63
C ASN A 321 0.92 -15.47 -7.83
N PRO A 322 0.78 -15.17 -6.53
CA PRO A 322 -0.33 -15.69 -5.73
C PRO A 322 -1.65 -15.04 -6.17
N CYS A 323 -2.76 -15.62 -5.73
CA CYS A 323 -4.08 -15.03 -5.98
C CYS A 323 -4.11 -13.57 -5.52
N GLY A 324 -4.72 -12.69 -6.32
CA GLY A 324 -4.72 -11.24 -6.11
C GLY A 324 -3.60 -10.48 -6.84
N TYR A 325 -2.44 -11.08 -7.11
CA TYR A 325 -1.32 -10.40 -7.78
C TYR A 325 -1.37 -10.51 -9.32
N LYS A 326 -2.56 -10.35 -9.89
CA LYS A 326 -2.79 -10.52 -11.34
C LYS A 326 -2.63 -9.23 -12.14
N GLU A 327 -2.74 -8.08 -11.49
CA GLU A 327 -2.76 -6.79 -12.18
C GLU A 327 -1.38 -6.42 -12.74
N LYS A 328 -1.37 -6.02 -14.01
CA LYS A 328 -0.21 -5.42 -14.65
C LYS A 328 -0.06 -3.97 -14.20
N PHE A 329 1.18 -3.51 -14.10
CA PHE A 329 1.45 -2.11 -13.78
C PHE A 329 1.03 -1.23 -14.97
N PHE A 330 0.17 -0.25 -14.73
CA PHE A 330 -0.24 0.71 -15.76
C PHE A 330 0.68 1.92 -15.74
N ARG A 331 1.52 2.07 -16.78
CA ARG A 331 2.52 3.15 -16.87
C ARG A 331 1.94 4.56 -16.82
N GLY A 332 0.69 4.73 -17.24
CA GLY A 332 -0.01 6.01 -17.17
C GLY A 332 -0.23 6.50 -15.74
N GLN A 333 0.01 5.66 -14.72
CA GLN A 333 -0.03 6.08 -13.32
C GLN A 333 1.17 6.98 -12.93
N LEU A 334 2.27 6.92 -13.67
CA LEU A 334 3.47 7.72 -13.44
C LEU A 334 3.35 9.09 -14.13
N ASP A 335 3.75 10.13 -13.41
CA ASP A 335 3.78 11.50 -13.94
C ASP A 335 5.06 11.74 -14.75
N TRP A 336 4.97 11.54 -16.06
CA TRP A 336 6.09 11.68 -16.99
C TRP A 336 6.47 13.14 -17.28
N ASN A 337 5.71 14.12 -16.80
CA ASN A 337 6.10 15.52 -16.94
C ASN A 337 7.29 15.89 -16.04
N ASN A 338 7.57 15.08 -15.01
CA ASN A 338 8.76 15.23 -14.18
C ASN A 338 9.45 13.86 -13.96
N PRO A 339 10.19 13.36 -14.97
CA PRO A 339 10.78 12.01 -14.94
C PRO A 339 11.85 11.82 -13.86
N CYS A 340 12.37 12.91 -13.28
CA CYS A 340 13.36 12.86 -12.20
C CYS A 340 12.72 12.73 -10.80
N GLU A 341 11.39 12.83 -10.69
CA GLU A 341 10.67 12.78 -9.41
C GLU A 341 9.56 11.72 -9.40
N LEU A 342 9.76 10.61 -10.13
CA LEU A 342 8.81 9.51 -10.15
C LEU A 342 8.68 8.86 -8.76
N ASN A 343 7.44 8.71 -8.30
CA ASN A 343 7.14 8.07 -7.02
C ASN A 343 5.95 7.11 -7.16
N LEU A 344 6.14 5.85 -6.70
CA LEU A 344 5.17 4.77 -6.86
C LEU A 344 3.95 4.87 -5.91
N LEU A 345 3.94 5.83 -4.99
CA LEU A 345 2.92 5.96 -3.94
C LEU A 345 1.91 7.09 -4.23
N ILE A 346 2.03 7.75 -5.38
CA ILE A 346 1.17 8.84 -5.85
C ILE A 346 0.88 8.66 -7.34
N ASN A 347 -0.36 8.90 -7.76
CA ASN A 347 -0.71 8.90 -9.19
C ASN A 347 -0.73 10.30 -9.78
N VAL A 348 -0.77 10.40 -11.11
CA VAL A 348 -0.73 11.69 -11.85
C VAL A 348 -1.73 12.72 -11.35
N TYR A 349 -2.98 12.35 -11.06
CA TYR A 349 -4.02 13.29 -10.63
C TYR A 349 -3.76 13.85 -9.23
N GLU A 350 -3.31 12.98 -8.33
CA GLU A 350 -2.91 13.37 -6.98
C GLU A 350 -1.61 14.19 -7.02
N ASN A 351 -0.72 13.91 -7.96
CA ASN A 351 0.57 14.58 -8.08
C ASN A 351 0.45 16.07 -8.45
N GLN A 352 -0.66 16.48 -9.09
CA GLN A 352 -0.93 17.88 -9.44
C GLN A 352 -1.07 18.79 -8.22
N LYS A 353 -1.40 18.23 -7.06
CA LYS A 353 -1.63 18.97 -5.81
C LYS A 353 -0.49 18.79 -4.80
N ARG A 354 0.68 18.33 -5.27
CA ARG A 354 1.79 17.98 -4.39
C ARG A 354 2.45 19.21 -3.78
N GLU A 355 2.77 19.09 -2.50
CA GLU A 355 3.64 19.98 -1.74
C GLU A 355 4.82 19.13 -1.24
N ILE A 356 5.97 19.77 -1.06
CA ILE A 356 7.15 19.15 -0.47
C ILE A 356 7.42 19.87 0.86
N ASN A 357 7.72 19.12 1.92
CA ASN A 357 8.05 19.73 3.20
C ASN A 357 9.36 20.54 3.14
N GLU A 358 9.63 21.36 4.16
CA GLU A 358 10.80 22.25 4.22
C GLU A 358 12.13 21.51 3.98
N VAL A 359 12.27 20.28 4.48
CA VAL A 359 13.48 19.47 4.38
C VAL A 359 13.62 18.78 3.02
N GLY A 360 12.52 18.56 2.32
CA GLY A 360 12.55 17.95 0.99
C GLY A 360 12.47 16.42 0.97
N ASP A 361 12.13 15.76 2.08
CA ASP A 361 12.11 14.30 2.22
C ASP A 361 10.68 13.70 2.24
N ILE A 362 9.65 14.53 2.38
CA ILE A 362 8.23 14.14 2.42
C ILE A 362 7.45 14.85 1.31
N ILE A 363 6.67 14.09 0.55
CA ILE A 363 5.63 14.62 -0.35
C ILE A 363 4.30 14.60 0.40
N ILE A 364 3.58 15.71 0.33
CA ILE A 364 2.24 15.89 0.88
C ILE A 364 1.28 16.14 -0.30
N SER A 365 0.15 15.43 -0.36
CA SER A 365 -0.87 15.70 -1.38
C SER A 365 -2.27 15.31 -0.88
N SER A 366 -3.28 15.32 -1.74
CA SER A 366 -4.63 14.85 -1.43
C SER A 366 -5.17 13.97 -2.56
N ILE A 367 -6.07 13.08 -2.19
CA ILE A 367 -6.81 12.27 -3.14
C ILE A 367 -7.82 13.13 -3.93
N CYS A 368 -8.27 12.62 -5.08
CA CYS A 368 -9.44 13.18 -5.74
C CYS A 368 -10.70 12.86 -4.93
N PRO A 369 -11.56 13.86 -4.66
CA PRO A 369 -12.72 13.68 -3.79
C PRO A 369 -13.84 12.91 -4.50
N ILE A 370 -14.74 12.35 -3.70
CA ILE A 370 -16.03 11.78 -4.14
C ILE A 370 -17.18 12.45 -3.37
N SER A 371 -18.41 12.29 -3.85
CA SER A 371 -19.58 12.81 -3.17
C SER A 371 -19.90 12.01 -1.90
N TYR A 372 -20.40 12.70 -0.87
CA TYR A 372 -20.89 12.05 0.35
C TYR A 372 -21.99 11.03 0.02
N ARG A 373 -22.86 11.33 -0.96
CA ARG A 373 -23.91 10.44 -1.42
C ARG A 373 -23.35 9.12 -1.96
N LEU A 374 -22.33 9.16 -2.80
CA LEU A 374 -21.72 7.96 -3.35
C LEU A 374 -21.06 7.14 -2.24
N LEU A 375 -20.36 7.78 -1.30
CA LEU A 375 -19.77 7.10 -0.15
C LEU A 375 -20.83 6.34 0.67
N ILE A 376 -21.91 7.01 1.07
CA ILE A 376 -22.98 6.38 1.87
C ILE A 376 -23.63 5.22 1.11
N LYS A 377 -23.89 5.39 -0.19
CA LYS A 377 -24.40 4.29 -1.04
C LYS A 377 -23.47 3.08 -0.98
N THR A 378 -22.16 3.29 -1.15
CA THR A 378 -21.16 2.22 -1.10
C THR A 378 -21.12 1.53 0.27
N ILE A 379 -21.12 2.29 1.37
CA ILE A 379 -21.11 1.70 2.72
C ILE A 379 -22.36 0.85 2.97
N ASN A 380 -23.54 1.34 2.57
CA ASN A 380 -24.78 0.57 2.68
C ASN A 380 -24.73 -0.73 1.85
N CYS A 381 -24.25 -0.66 0.60
CA CYS A 381 -24.08 -1.85 -0.24
C CYS A 381 -23.11 -2.85 0.41
N ILE A 382 -21.99 -2.39 0.95
CA ILE A 382 -21.02 -3.24 1.64
C ILE A 382 -21.66 -3.92 2.86
N GLN A 383 -22.42 -3.18 3.68
CA GLN A 383 -23.10 -3.73 4.85
C GLN A 383 -24.15 -4.79 4.51
N SER A 384 -24.76 -4.71 3.33
CA SER A 384 -25.74 -5.70 2.84
C SER A 384 -25.13 -6.96 2.20
N THR A 385 -23.80 -7.06 2.08
CA THR A 385 -23.16 -8.24 1.49
C THR A 385 -22.96 -9.36 2.52
N HIS A 386 -23.42 -10.56 2.18
CA HIS A 386 -23.39 -11.73 3.09
C HIS A 386 -22.59 -12.91 2.57
N ASP A 387 -22.27 -12.98 1.27
CA ASP A 387 -21.42 -14.00 0.66
C ASP A 387 -20.10 -13.42 0.10
N LYS A 388 -19.10 -14.27 -0.10
CA LYS A 388 -17.74 -13.85 -0.50
C LYS A 388 -17.69 -13.24 -1.90
N ASN A 389 -18.42 -13.80 -2.86
CA ASN A 389 -18.32 -13.40 -4.26
C ASN A 389 -19.03 -12.07 -4.48
N SER A 390 -20.22 -11.88 -3.91
CA SER A 390 -20.91 -10.59 -3.94
C SER A 390 -20.09 -9.49 -3.25
N ALA A 391 -19.47 -9.80 -2.10
CA ALA A 391 -18.65 -8.84 -1.38
C ALA A 391 -17.45 -8.33 -2.21
N LYS A 392 -16.75 -9.23 -2.93
CA LYS A 392 -15.66 -8.83 -3.83
C LYS A 392 -16.16 -7.98 -4.99
N LEU A 393 -17.27 -8.38 -5.61
CA LEU A 393 -17.85 -7.66 -6.74
C LEU A 393 -18.30 -6.24 -6.33
N VAL A 394 -18.98 -6.10 -5.20
CA VAL A 394 -19.40 -4.80 -4.64
C VAL A 394 -18.19 -3.93 -4.35
N LEU A 395 -17.12 -4.50 -3.78
CA LEU A 395 -15.88 -3.79 -3.50
C LEU A 395 -15.26 -3.22 -4.78
N ILE A 396 -15.07 -4.07 -5.81
CA ILE A 396 -14.43 -3.67 -7.08
C ILE A 396 -15.29 -2.65 -7.83
N ASN A 397 -16.61 -2.87 -7.89
CA ASN A 397 -17.52 -1.92 -8.52
C ASN A 397 -17.52 -0.56 -7.82
N SER A 398 -17.43 -0.55 -6.48
CA SER A 398 -17.32 0.70 -5.72
C SER A 398 -16.06 1.50 -6.08
N ILE A 399 -14.92 0.83 -6.22
CA ILE A 399 -13.67 1.49 -6.67
C ILE A 399 -13.84 2.09 -8.07
N ARG A 400 -14.50 1.37 -8.98
CA ARG A 400 -14.75 1.86 -10.35
C ARG A 400 -15.64 3.11 -10.34
N GLU A 401 -16.70 3.11 -9.55
CA GLU A 401 -17.60 4.26 -9.43
C GLU A 401 -16.91 5.46 -8.74
N PHE A 402 -16.11 5.22 -7.70
CA PHE A 402 -15.31 6.27 -7.05
C PHE A 402 -14.33 6.91 -8.04
N PHE A 403 -13.67 6.09 -8.86
CA PHE A 403 -12.75 6.59 -9.88
C PHE A 403 -13.49 7.41 -10.95
N LYS A 404 -14.62 6.93 -11.46
CA LYS A 404 -15.46 7.68 -12.41
C LYS A 404 -15.89 9.04 -11.88
N GLU A 405 -16.36 9.11 -10.63
CA GLU A 405 -16.77 10.39 -10.01
C GLU A 405 -15.55 11.30 -9.79
N SER A 406 -14.42 10.74 -9.36
CA SER A 406 -13.16 11.48 -9.20
C SER A 406 -12.68 12.12 -10.52
N LEU A 407 -12.94 11.49 -11.68
CA LEU A 407 -12.57 12.01 -13.00
C LEU A 407 -13.38 13.25 -13.43
N LEU A 408 -14.42 13.63 -12.68
CA LEU A 408 -15.14 14.89 -12.88
C LEU A 408 -14.34 16.10 -12.37
N GLU A 409 -13.41 15.87 -11.43
CA GLU A 409 -12.66 16.90 -10.71
C GLU A 409 -11.21 17.08 -11.22
N VAL A 410 -10.86 16.47 -12.35
CA VAL A 410 -9.49 16.47 -12.91
C VAL A 410 -9.46 17.09 -14.31
N ASP A 411 -8.30 17.63 -14.70
CA ASP A 411 -8.11 18.14 -16.06
C ASP A 411 -8.13 16.99 -17.07
N LYS A 412 -8.93 17.15 -18.12
CA LYS A 412 -9.03 16.18 -19.21
C LYS A 412 -7.72 16.05 -19.99
N LYS A 413 -6.86 17.08 -20.00
CA LYS A 413 -5.51 17.01 -20.58
C LYS A 413 -4.62 16.01 -19.84
N ASP A 414 -4.73 15.91 -18.51
CA ASP A 414 -3.99 14.92 -17.74
C ASP A 414 -4.43 13.51 -18.11
N THR A 415 -5.74 13.28 -18.25
CA THR A 415 -6.30 12.00 -18.73
C THR A 415 -5.75 11.62 -20.12
N VAL A 416 -5.62 12.59 -21.03
CA VAL A 416 -5.02 12.37 -22.36
C VAL A 416 -3.56 11.93 -22.23
N ASN A 417 -2.78 12.59 -21.37
CA ASN A 417 -1.37 12.24 -21.14
C ASN A 417 -1.23 10.85 -20.51
N ILE A 418 -2.04 10.56 -19.49
CA ILE A 418 -2.12 9.25 -18.83
C ILE A 418 -2.36 8.14 -19.86
N LEU A 419 -3.32 8.34 -20.77
CA LEU A 419 -3.60 7.38 -21.83
C LEU A 419 -2.43 7.27 -22.81
N LYS A 420 -1.95 8.39 -23.38
CA LYS A 420 -0.82 8.35 -24.34
C LYS A 420 0.40 7.60 -23.82
N TRP A 421 0.75 7.81 -22.56
CA TRP A 421 1.86 7.09 -21.92
C TRP A 421 1.50 5.65 -21.55
N GLY A 422 0.31 5.43 -20.99
CA GLY A 422 -0.13 4.13 -20.49
C GLY A 422 -0.42 3.10 -21.57
N ILE A 423 -0.80 3.53 -22.78
CA ILE A 423 -1.09 2.63 -23.93
C ILE A 423 -0.13 2.86 -25.10
N SER A 424 1.10 3.32 -24.85
CA SER A 424 2.11 3.46 -25.89
C SER A 424 2.52 2.09 -26.47
N PRO A 425 2.44 1.86 -27.80
CA PRO A 425 2.76 0.57 -28.42
C PRO A 425 4.17 0.05 -28.07
N GLN A 426 5.15 0.95 -28.05
CA GLN A 426 6.55 0.62 -27.75
C GLN A 426 6.70 -0.03 -26.37
N PHE A 427 6.00 0.49 -25.36
CA PHE A 427 6.06 -0.06 -24.01
C PHE A 427 5.20 -1.30 -23.85
N LEU A 428 4.03 -1.35 -24.48
CA LEU A 428 3.17 -2.53 -24.47
C LEU A 428 3.88 -3.76 -25.07
N GLU A 429 4.60 -3.57 -26.18
CA GLU A 429 5.40 -4.62 -26.81
C GLU A 429 6.56 -5.06 -25.90
N ALA A 430 7.32 -4.11 -25.35
CA ALA A 430 8.43 -4.40 -24.45
C ALA A 430 8.01 -5.17 -23.19
N GLU A 431 6.83 -4.88 -22.65
CA GLU A 431 6.29 -5.52 -21.45
C GLU A 431 5.46 -6.78 -21.74
N LYS A 432 5.24 -7.09 -23.03
CA LYS A 432 4.34 -8.15 -23.49
C LYS A 432 2.96 -8.02 -22.86
N THR A 433 2.42 -6.81 -22.84
CA THR A 433 1.09 -6.46 -22.31
C THR A 433 0.20 -5.93 -23.42
N LYS A 434 -1.10 -6.14 -23.28
CA LYS A 434 -2.13 -5.61 -24.20
C LYS A 434 -3.00 -4.60 -23.46
N ILE A 435 -3.67 -3.70 -24.20
CA ILE A 435 -4.65 -2.77 -23.61
C ILE A 435 -5.71 -3.52 -22.79
N SER A 436 -6.14 -4.70 -23.25
CA SER A 436 -7.11 -5.56 -22.56
C SER A 436 -6.65 -6.00 -21.16
N ASP A 437 -5.34 -6.05 -20.90
CA ASP A 437 -4.80 -6.47 -19.61
C ASP A 437 -5.08 -5.44 -18.50
N TYR A 438 -5.43 -4.20 -18.86
CA TYR A 438 -5.81 -3.15 -17.92
C TYR A 438 -7.32 -3.12 -17.62
N GLY A 439 -8.08 -4.10 -18.11
CA GLY A 439 -9.50 -4.29 -17.82
C GLY A 439 -10.32 -3.03 -18.11
N HIS A 440 -10.99 -2.50 -17.08
CA HIS A 440 -11.88 -1.34 -17.20
C HIS A 440 -11.18 0.01 -17.11
N LEU A 441 -9.88 0.06 -16.81
CA LEU A 441 -9.17 1.32 -16.59
C LEU A 441 -9.16 2.19 -17.85
N VAL A 442 -8.66 1.65 -18.97
CA VAL A 442 -8.58 2.37 -20.24
C VAL A 442 -9.98 2.75 -20.75
N PRO A 443 -10.99 1.87 -20.76
CA PRO A 443 -12.36 2.26 -21.11
C PRO A 443 -12.91 3.41 -20.26
N ILE A 444 -12.74 3.40 -18.94
CA ILE A 444 -13.25 4.46 -18.05
C ILE A 444 -12.53 5.79 -18.32
N LEU A 445 -11.22 5.77 -18.49
CA LEU A 445 -10.43 6.95 -18.83
C LEU A 445 -10.88 7.54 -20.17
N THR A 446 -11.01 6.71 -21.21
CA THR A 446 -11.48 7.14 -22.53
C THR A 446 -12.90 7.68 -22.50
N GLU A 447 -13.81 7.02 -21.78
CA GLU A 447 -15.19 7.48 -21.61
C GLU A 447 -15.25 8.84 -20.91
N SER A 448 -14.36 9.11 -19.97
CA SER A 448 -14.29 10.41 -19.28
C SER A 448 -13.91 11.59 -20.18
N LEU A 449 -13.43 11.32 -21.41
CA LEU A 449 -13.11 12.31 -22.44
C LEU A 449 -14.27 12.56 -23.42
N LYS A 450 -15.37 11.79 -23.36
CA LYS A 450 -16.53 11.98 -24.26
C LYS A 450 -17.01 13.43 -24.22
N GLY A 451 -17.31 13.98 -25.39
CA GLY A 451 -17.72 15.39 -25.56
C GLY A 451 -16.56 16.39 -25.60
N THR A 452 -15.30 15.94 -25.53
CA THR A 452 -14.11 16.78 -25.73
C THR A 452 -13.48 16.56 -27.11
N ASP A 453 -12.70 17.53 -27.58
CA ASP A 453 -11.92 17.43 -28.83
C ASP A 453 -10.83 16.34 -28.78
N TYR A 454 -10.52 15.83 -27.60
CA TYR A 454 -9.52 14.77 -27.40
C TYR A 454 -10.09 13.37 -27.63
N TYR A 455 -11.40 13.18 -27.51
CA TYR A 455 -12.04 11.87 -27.52
C TYR A 455 -11.70 11.07 -28.79
N LYS A 456 -12.00 11.63 -29.96
CA LYS A 456 -11.72 10.99 -31.25
C LYS A 456 -10.24 10.69 -31.47
N LYS A 457 -9.34 11.56 -30.97
CA LYS A 457 -7.89 11.36 -31.09
C LYS A 457 -7.41 10.13 -30.30
N ILE A 458 -7.94 9.96 -29.09
CA ILE A 458 -7.62 8.83 -28.22
C ILE A 458 -8.30 7.55 -28.73
N GLU A 459 -9.56 7.64 -29.18
CA GLU A 459 -10.29 6.52 -29.77
C GLU A 459 -9.54 5.95 -30.98
N ASN A 460 -9.13 6.80 -31.92
CA ASN A 460 -8.31 6.39 -33.06
C ASN A 460 -6.96 5.79 -32.64
N LEU A 461 -6.35 6.28 -31.56
CA LEU A 461 -5.09 5.75 -31.04
C LEU A 461 -5.28 4.33 -30.46
N ILE A 462 -6.43 4.07 -29.84
CA ILE A 462 -6.79 2.75 -29.33
C ILE A 462 -7.14 1.81 -30.49
N GLU A 463 -8.00 2.23 -31.43
CA GLU A 463 -8.44 1.45 -32.59
C GLU A 463 -7.29 1.11 -33.54
N GLY A 464 -6.39 2.06 -33.81
CA GLY A 464 -5.20 1.85 -34.64
C GLY A 464 -4.26 0.78 -34.08
N GLN A 465 -4.30 0.52 -32.77
CA GLN A 465 -3.55 -0.58 -32.14
C GLN A 465 -4.25 -1.94 -32.27
N PHE A 466 -5.58 -1.97 -32.41
CA PHE A 466 -6.32 -3.20 -32.72
C PHE A 466 -6.20 -3.60 -34.20
N ALA A 467 -6.06 -2.62 -35.11
CA ALA A 467 -5.89 -2.88 -36.55
C ALA A 467 -4.55 -3.58 -36.89
N GLY A 468 -3.53 -3.46 -36.04
CA GLY A 468 -2.25 -4.17 -36.18
C GLY A 468 -2.26 -5.65 -35.77
N THR A 469 -3.38 -6.16 -35.21
CA THR A 469 -3.52 -7.56 -34.79
C THR A 469 -4.29 -8.46 -35.77
N THR A 470 -4.76 -7.93 -36.89
CA THR A 470 -5.32 -8.74 -37.98
C THR A 470 -4.27 -8.96 -39.06
N LEU A 471 -3.57 -10.11 -39.00
CA LEU A 471 -3.08 -10.85 -40.18
C LEU A 471 -2.49 -12.21 -39.76
N LYS A 472 -3.35 -13.25 -39.80
CA LYS A 472 -3.14 -14.57 -40.42
C LYS A 472 -4.21 -15.53 -39.90
N THR A 473 -5.43 -15.40 -40.41
CA THR A 473 -6.28 -16.57 -40.61
C THR A 473 -5.69 -17.30 -41.81
N SER A 474 -4.95 -18.37 -41.54
CA SER A 474 -4.61 -19.37 -42.56
C SER A 474 -5.92 -20.03 -43.01
N ASN A 475 -6.22 -19.89 -44.31
CA ASN A 475 -7.07 -20.83 -45.04
C ASN A 475 -6.48 -22.23 -45.00
#